data_AF-A0A918R726-F1
#
_entry.id   AF-A0A918R726-F1
#
_cell.length_a   1.000
_cell.length_b   1.000
_cell.length_c   1.000
_cell.angle_alpha   90.00
_cell.angle_beta   90.00
_cell.angle_gamma   90.00
#
_symmetry.space_group_name_H-M   'P 1'
#
loop_
_entity.id
_entity.type
_entity.pdbx_description
1 polymer ?
#
loop_
_entity_poly.entity_id
_entity_poly.type
_entity_poly.pdbx_seq_one_letter_code
_entity_poly.pdbx_strand_id
1 'polypeptide(L)'
;MPSTILLKRSSTASSVPAAASLQSGELAVNLADQKLYSKTAGGTVVQVGFGNLTSGMVTTALGFTPYNSTNPSGYITASGSITGSSGSCTGNAATATRWATGRTIALTGDVTGTSAAFDGSAALSFAATLANSGVTAGTYLKVTVDAKGRVTAGSSMTSGDVTSALGYTPANKAGDSFTGSISVSGSITATGNITAYSDARLKTDIETITGALDRVRKLRGVTFSRRDTGNRGVGLIAQELAAIVPEAVTTHEDGLLSVAYGNLVGVLIEAVKDLADKVDRLEARA
;
A
#
# COMPACT_ATOMS: atom_id res chain seq x y z
N MET A 1 -8.35 70.69 88.12
CA MET A 1 -8.58 69.39 88.79
C MET A 1 -9.02 68.40 87.72
N PRO A 2 -8.41 67.21 87.60
CA PRO A 2 -8.93 66.18 86.69
C PRO A 2 -10.30 65.71 87.19
N SER A 3 -11.30 65.69 86.30
CA SER A 3 -12.60 65.09 86.59
C SER A 3 -12.47 63.56 86.52
N THR A 4 -12.71 62.87 87.63
CA THR A 4 -12.74 61.40 87.67
C THR A 4 -14.16 60.93 87.38
N ILE A 5 -14.34 60.14 86.32
CA ILE A 5 -15.61 59.45 86.06
C ILE A 5 -15.68 58.20 86.95
N LEU A 6 -16.68 58.12 87.83
CA LEU A 6 -16.93 56.95 88.67
C LEU A 6 -17.94 56.03 87.98
N LEU A 7 -17.52 54.80 87.68
CA LEU A 7 -18.38 53.77 87.08
C LEU A 7 -18.86 52.79 88.16
N LYS A 8 -20.09 52.29 88.00
CA LYS A 8 -20.53 51.10 88.75
C LYS A 8 -19.70 49.90 88.30
N ARG A 9 -19.13 49.17 89.25
CA ARG A 9 -18.21 48.06 88.99
C ARG A 9 -18.60 46.80 89.74
N SER A 10 -18.46 45.65 89.09
CA SER A 10 -18.55 44.33 89.70
C SER A 10 -17.29 43.53 89.37
N SER A 11 -16.84 42.71 90.32
CA SER A 11 -15.77 41.72 90.14
C SER A 11 -16.28 40.28 90.19
N THR A 12 -17.60 40.08 90.25
CA THR A 12 -18.22 38.75 90.26
C THR A 12 -18.44 38.29 88.82
N ALA A 13 -17.85 37.15 88.43
CA ALA A 13 -18.00 36.58 87.09
C ALA A 13 -19.49 36.36 86.72
N SER A 14 -19.81 36.53 85.44
CA SER A 14 -21.17 36.42 84.87
C SER A 14 -22.23 37.37 85.44
N SER A 15 -21.85 38.32 86.29
CA SER A 15 -22.81 39.27 86.88
C SER A 15 -23.16 40.40 85.90
N VAL A 16 -24.46 40.59 85.67
CA VAL A 16 -25.03 41.70 84.89
C VAL A 16 -25.68 42.70 85.86
N PRO A 17 -25.47 44.02 85.72
CA PRO A 17 -26.14 45.01 86.55
C PRO A 17 -27.67 44.88 86.47
N ALA A 18 -28.36 44.98 87.61
CA ALA A 18 -29.81 45.04 87.63
C ALA A 18 -30.31 46.31 86.91
N ALA A 19 -31.39 46.22 86.14
CA ALA A 19 -31.94 47.39 85.44
C ALA A 19 -32.32 48.54 86.40
N ALA A 20 -32.72 48.23 87.64
CA ALA A 20 -33.02 49.23 88.66
C ALA A 20 -31.77 49.94 89.20
N SER A 21 -30.60 49.30 89.11
CA SER A 21 -29.34 49.86 89.60
C SER A 21 -28.61 50.72 88.56
N LEU A 22 -29.21 51.00 87.40
CA LEU A 22 -28.66 51.90 86.37
C LEU A 22 -29.70 52.91 85.89
N GLN A 23 -29.25 54.15 85.66
CA GLN A 23 -29.99 55.11 84.86
C GLN A 23 -29.77 54.86 83.36
N SER A 24 -30.70 55.28 82.51
CA SER A 24 -30.57 55.15 81.06
C SER A 24 -29.32 55.89 80.56
N GLY A 25 -28.46 55.21 79.81
CA GLY A 25 -27.17 55.74 79.35
C GLY A 25 -26.03 55.67 80.38
N GLU A 26 -26.31 55.31 81.64
CA GLU A 26 -25.26 55.09 82.65
C GLU A 26 -24.42 53.86 82.28
N LEU A 27 -23.10 53.94 82.49
CA LEU A 27 -22.16 52.87 82.20
C LEU A 27 -21.80 52.07 83.46
N ALA A 28 -21.78 50.75 83.33
CA ALA A 28 -21.28 49.84 84.35
C ALA A 28 -20.31 48.82 83.76
N VAL A 29 -19.30 48.44 84.56
CA VAL A 29 -18.26 47.49 84.15
C VAL A 29 -18.30 46.22 85.00
N ASN A 30 -18.20 45.06 84.35
CA ASN A 30 -17.82 43.83 85.01
C ASN A 30 -16.35 43.54 84.70
N LEU A 31 -15.52 43.59 85.74
CA LEU A 31 -14.07 43.43 85.66
C LEU A 31 -13.66 41.97 85.44
N ALA A 32 -14.44 41.00 85.94
CA ALA A 32 -14.15 39.57 85.77
C ALA A 32 -14.41 39.11 84.32
N ASP A 33 -15.51 39.60 83.72
CA ASP A 33 -15.87 39.24 82.34
C ASP A 33 -15.30 40.20 81.29
N GLN A 34 -14.67 41.29 81.73
CA GLN A 34 -14.20 42.39 80.88
C GLN A 34 -15.31 42.98 79.99
N LYS A 35 -16.52 43.11 80.55
CA LYS A 35 -17.72 43.59 79.84
C LYS A 35 -18.15 44.96 80.31
N LEU A 36 -18.58 45.80 79.38
CA LEU A 36 -19.25 47.06 79.64
C LEU A 36 -20.76 46.91 79.40
N TYR A 37 -21.57 47.51 80.25
CA TYR A 37 -23.02 47.48 80.18
C TYR A 37 -23.57 48.90 80.23
N SER A 38 -24.72 49.10 79.58
CA SER A 38 -25.54 50.31 79.74
C SER A 38 -27.01 49.98 79.69
N LYS A 39 -27.83 50.81 80.32
CA LYS A 39 -29.29 50.69 80.24
C LYS A 39 -29.81 51.50 79.06
N THR A 40 -30.56 50.85 78.17
CA THR A 40 -31.21 51.51 77.04
C THR A 40 -32.35 52.41 77.52
N ALA A 41 -32.81 53.33 76.65
CA ALA A 41 -33.99 54.15 76.95
C ALA A 41 -35.25 53.32 77.25
N GLY A 42 -35.35 52.10 76.68
CA GLY A 42 -36.43 51.15 76.94
C GLY A 42 -36.33 50.39 78.27
N GLY A 43 -35.31 50.68 79.09
CA GLY A 43 -35.17 50.14 80.44
C GLY A 43 -34.39 48.83 80.56
N THR A 44 -33.93 48.25 79.44
CA THR A 44 -33.15 46.99 79.43
C THR A 44 -31.66 47.26 79.55
N VAL A 45 -30.94 46.45 80.32
CA VAL A 45 -29.46 46.50 80.37
C VAL A 45 -28.91 45.69 79.19
N VAL A 46 -28.09 46.33 78.37
CA VAL A 46 -27.39 45.71 77.23
C VAL A 46 -25.90 45.74 77.45
N GLN A 47 -25.20 44.72 76.94
CA GLN A 47 -23.75 44.76 76.84
C GLN A 47 -23.38 45.75 75.72
N VAL A 48 -22.52 46.72 76.04
CA VAL A 48 -22.05 47.73 75.09
C VAL A 48 -20.65 47.33 74.66
N GLY A 49 -20.56 46.73 73.47
CA GLY A 49 -19.34 46.14 72.92
C GLY A 49 -19.37 44.61 72.95
N PHE A 50 -18.69 43.99 71.99
CA PHE A 50 -18.53 42.54 71.95
C PHE A 50 -17.40 42.12 72.88
N GLY A 51 -17.51 40.95 73.52
CA GLY A 51 -16.39 40.36 74.26
C GLY A 51 -15.26 39.94 73.30
N ASN A 52 -14.32 39.13 73.78
CA ASN A 52 -13.29 38.57 72.90
C ASN A 52 -13.91 37.82 71.72
N LEU A 53 -13.48 38.13 70.50
CA LEU A 53 -13.83 37.37 69.30
C LEU A 53 -13.30 35.94 69.45
N THR A 54 -14.19 34.95 69.46
CA THR A 54 -13.80 33.53 69.51
C THR A 54 -13.75 32.94 68.10
N SER A 55 -12.92 31.90 67.92
CA SER A 55 -12.87 31.15 66.65
C SER A 55 -14.25 30.64 66.24
N GLY A 56 -15.06 30.13 67.19
CA GLY A 56 -16.42 29.66 66.91
C GLY A 56 -17.39 30.74 66.42
N MET A 57 -17.27 31.98 66.91
CA MET A 57 -18.06 33.11 66.41
C MET A 57 -17.68 33.46 64.97
N VAL A 58 -16.38 33.38 64.64
CA VAL A 58 -15.87 33.64 63.29
C VAL A 58 -16.32 32.54 62.32
N THR A 59 -16.13 31.27 62.65
CA THR A 59 -16.50 30.16 61.76
C THR A 59 -18.02 30.10 61.51
N THR A 60 -18.83 30.37 62.53
CA THR A 60 -20.30 30.41 62.40
C THR A 60 -20.75 31.56 61.51
N ALA A 61 -20.16 32.75 61.66
CA ALA A 61 -20.48 33.90 60.83
C ALA A 61 -20.07 33.71 59.36
N LEU A 62 -18.94 33.04 59.12
CA LEU A 62 -18.42 32.79 57.78
C LEU A 62 -19.11 31.60 57.08
N GLY A 63 -19.70 30.67 57.83
CA GLY A 63 -20.26 29.43 57.29
C GLY A 63 -19.19 28.41 56.87
N PHE A 64 -17.91 28.71 57.13
CA PHE A 64 -16.77 27.82 56.96
C PHE A 64 -15.73 28.10 58.05
N THR A 65 -14.95 27.09 58.42
CA THR A 65 -13.75 27.30 59.24
C THR A 65 -12.72 28.04 58.38
N PRO A 66 -11.94 29.03 58.88
CA PRO A 66 -10.78 29.60 58.17
C PRO A 66 -9.49 28.78 58.38
N TYR A 67 -8.55 28.85 57.42
CA TYR A 67 -7.28 28.13 57.48
C TYR A 67 -6.60 28.27 58.86
N ASN A 68 -6.16 27.15 59.42
CA ASN A 68 -5.27 27.11 60.58
C ASN A 68 -4.16 26.08 60.37
N SER A 69 -3.05 26.25 61.09
CA SER A 69 -1.85 25.41 60.94
C SER A 69 -2.07 23.93 61.26
N THR A 70 -3.16 23.59 61.95
CA THR A 70 -3.53 22.23 62.34
C THR A 70 -4.51 21.55 61.36
N ASN A 71 -5.03 22.25 60.36
CA ASN A 71 -5.89 21.66 59.32
C ASN A 71 -5.58 22.22 57.91
N PRO A 72 -4.38 21.97 57.38
CA PRO A 72 -3.97 22.50 56.07
C PRO A 72 -4.67 21.83 54.88
N SER A 73 -5.13 20.57 55.04
CA SER A 73 -5.65 19.76 53.92
C SER A 73 -7.18 19.85 53.74
N GLY A 74 -7.91 20.42 54.69
CA GLY A 74 -9.38 20.48 54.67
C GLY A 74 -9.99 21.60 53.81
N TYR A 75 -9.19 22.36 53.05
CA TYR A 75 -9.60 23.69 52.57
C TYR A 75 -10.04 23.83 51.12
N ILE A 76 -9.95 22.78 50.30
CA ILE A 76 -10.31 22.91 48.89
C ILE A 76 -11.34 21.84 48.53
N THR A 77 -12.52 21.96 49.12
CA THR A 77 -13.76 21.34 48.59
C THR A 77 -14.52 22.38 47.74
N ALA A 78 -13.80 23.27 47.07
CA ALA A 78 -14.41 24.23 46.16
C ALA A 78 -14.72 23.54 44.82
N SER A 79 -16.00 23.45 44.46
CA SER A 79 -16.43 23.14 43.09
C SER A 79 -16.29 24.33 42.14
N GLY A 80 -15.48 25.34 42.49
CA GLY A 80 -15.31 26.60 41.77
C GLY A 80 -13.86 26.87 41.36
N SER A 81 -13.66 27.77 40.40
CA SER A 81 -12.34 28.15 39.90
C SER A 81 -11.50 28.85 41.00
N ILE A 82 -10.37 28.26 41.36
CA ILE A 82 -9.41 28.87 42.29
C ILE A 82 -8.53 29.82 41.49
N THR A 83 -8.73 31.12 41.68
CA THR A 83 -7.94 32.15 40.99
C THR A 83 -6.83 32.63 41.93
N GLY A 84 -5.56 32.55 41.52
CA GLY A 84 -4.43 33.09 42.29
C GLY A 84 -3.78 32.16 43.32
N SER A 85 -3.98 30.84 43.24
CA SER A 85 -3.17 29.89 44.04
C SER A 85 -1.70 29.97 43.62
N SER A 86 -0.82 30.27 44.58
CA SER A 86 0.64 30.21 44.42
C SER A 86 1.20 28.80 44.64
N GLY A 87 0.36 27.82 44.98
CA GLY A 87 0.75 26.42 45.16
C GLY A 87 0.60 25.60 43.89
N SER A 88 1.55 24.68 43.65
CA SER A 88 1.47 23.68 42.57
C SER A 88 0.30 22.73 42.83
N CYS A 89 -0.66 22.67 41.91
CA CYS A 89 -1.61 21.57 41.84
C CYS A 89 -0.91 20.34 41.26
N THR A 90 -0.68 19.32 42.09
CA THR A 90 -0.11 18.03 41.68
C THR A 90 -1.24 17.02 41.41
N GLY A 91 -1.16 16.29 40.29
CA GLY A 91 -2.16 15.29 39.88
C GLY A 91 -2.64 15.44 38.44
N ASN A 92 -3.45 14.48 37.97
CA ASN A 92 -4.06 14.53 36.65
C ASN A 92 -5.29 15.45 36.67
N ALA A 93 -5.43 16.32 35.67
CA ALA A 93 -6.67 17.07 35.48
C ALA A 93 -7.82 16.09 35.16
N ALA A 94 -8.93 16.17 35.91
CA ALA A 94 -10.11 15.32 35.66
C ALA A 94 -10.73 15.60 34.28
N THR A 95 -10.67 16.85 33.82
CA THR A 95 -10.97 17.27 32.44
C THR A 95 -9.96 18.33 32.02
N ALA A 96 -9.32 18.14 30.86
CA ALA A 96 -8.46 19.16 30.25
C ALA A 96 -9.13 19.63 28.95
N THR A 97 -9.42 20.92 28.84
CA THR A 97 -10.02 21.50 27.62
C THR A 97 -8.99 21.80 26.54
N ARG A 98 -7.73 22.08 26.93
CA ARG A 98 -6.56 22.22 26.06
C ARG A 98 -5.26 22.24 26.87
N TRP A 99 -4.12 22.06 26.21
CA TRP A 99 -2.78 22.26 26.77
C TRP A 99 -2.45 23.76 26.90
N ALA A 100 -1.71 24.11 27.93
CA ALA A 100 -1.25 25.50 28.13
C ALA A 100 -0.24 25.93 27.05
N THR A 101 0.57 25.01 26.55
CA THR A 101 1.51 25.21 25.45
C THR A 101 1.29 24.13 24.42
N GLY A 102 0.88 24.53 23.21
CA GLY A 102 0.71 23.60 22.10
C GLY A 102 2.02 22.91 21.72
N ARG A 103 1.94 21.69 21.20
CA ARG A 103 3.08 20.89 20.76
C ARG A 103 2.90 20.48 19.31
N THR A 104 4.00 20.15 18.64
CA THR A 104 3.97 19.59 17.29
C THR A 104 4.11 18.08 17.34
N ILE A 105 3.38 17.37 16.49
CA ILE A 105 3.68 15.99 16.06
C ILE A 105 4.68 16.06 14.92
N ALA A 106 5.78 15.31 15.02
CA ALA A 106 6.78 15.13 13.98
C ALA A 106 6.85 13.66 13.56
N LEU A 107 6.79 13.41 12.26
CA LEU A 107 7.01 12.12 11.60
C LEU A 107 8.38 12.16 10.92
N THR A 108 9.18 11.09 11.08
CA THR A 108 10.52 10.95 10.50
C THR A 108 10.70 9.56 9.87
N GLY A 109 11.71 9.40 9.02
CA GLY A 109 11.95 8.17 8.27
C GLY A 109 11.26 8.19 6.90
N ASP A 110 10.66 7.07 6.50
CA ASP A 110 10.04 6.91 5.17
C ASP A 110 8.87 7.87 4.95
N VAL A 111 8.13 8.21 6.02
CA VAL A 111 7.10 9.24 5.99
C VAL A 111 7.54 10.40 6.85
N THR A 112 7.63 11.59 6.25
CA THR A 112 8.03 12.83 6.92
C THR A 112 6.87 13.81 6.97
N GLY A 113 6.78 14.57 8.05
CA GLY A 113 5.74 15.59 8.21
C GLY A 113 5.81 16.20 9.59
N THR A 114 5.62 17.51 9.68
CA THR A 114 5.53 18.21 10.96
C THR A 114 4.24 19.00 10.98
N SER A 115 3.42 18.75 12.00
CA SER A 115 2.18 19.49 12.21
C SER A 115 2.44 20.90 12.73
N ALA A 116 1.46 21.79 12.58
CA ALA A 116 1.41 23.01 13.38
C ALA A 116 1.24 22.66 14.87
N ALA A 117 1.66 23.57 15.76
CA ALA A 117 1.46 23.37 17.19
C ALA A 117 -0.03 23.26 17.50
N PHE A 118 -0.44 22.17 18.17
CA PHE A 118 -1.81 21.93 18.60
C PHE A 118 -1.87 21.78 20.12
N ASP A 119 -2.96 22.25 20.71
CA ASP A 119 -3.20 22.22 22.15
C ASP A 119 -4.38 21.31 22.53
N GLY A 120 -4.97 20.59 21.57
CA GLY A 120 -6.11 19.70 21.82
C GLY A 120 -7.47 20.42 21.89
N SER A 121 -7.53 21.72 21.62
CA SER A 121 -8.82 22.45 21.53
C SER A 121 -9.68 22.05 20.33
N ALA A 122 -9.07 21.48 19.29
CA ALA A 122 -9.72 20.97 18.08
C ALA A 122 -8.96 19.78 17.49
N ALA A 123 -9.61 19.05 16.58
CA ALA A 123 -8.95 18.00 15.80
C ALA A 123 -7.83 18.58 14.92
N LEU A 124 -6.69 17.89 14.88
CA LEU A 124 -5.54 18.25 14.05
C LEU A 124 -5.48 17.36 12.82
N SER A 125 -5.25 17.96 11.65
CA SER A 125 -4.87 17.27 10.41
C SER A 125 -3.67 17.99 9.80
N PHE A 126 -2.69 17.24 9.31
CA PHE A 126 -1.50 17.81 8.67
C PHE A 126 -1.02 16.89 7.53
N ALA A 127 -0.34 17.47 6.56
CA ALA A 127 0.19 16.72 5.43
C ALA A 127 1.43 15.90 5.84
N ALA A 128 1.52 14.69 5.29
CA ALA A 128 2.68 13.84 5.39
C ALA A 128 3.20 13.51 3.98
N THR A 129 4.51 13.38 3.84
CA THR A 129 5.21 13.14 2.59
C THR A 129 6.01 11.85 2.68
N LEU A 130 5.72 10.90 1.79
CA LEU A 130 6.55 9.73 1.57
C LEU A 130 7.88 10.16 0.91
N ALA A 131 9.00 9.68 1.44
CA ALA A 131 10.34 9.94 0.92
C ALA A 131 10.52 9.33 -0.48
N ASN A 132 11.49 9.85 -1.23
CA ASN A 132 11.86 9.28 -2.52
C ASN A 132 12.49 7.90 -2.32
N SER A 133 12.10 6.92 -3.14
CA SER A 133 12.59 5.54 -3.02
C SER A 133 14.01 5.34 -3.57
N GLY A 134 14.55 6.34 -4.26
CA GLY A 134 15.80 6.25 -5.03
C GLY A 134 15.61 5.68 -6.45
N VAL A 135 14.43 5.18 -6.79
CA VAL A 135 14.08 4.79 -8.16
C VAL A 135 13.82 6.05 -9.00
N THR A 136 14.41 6.11 -10.19
CA THR A 136 14.11 7.17 -11.16
C THR A 136 12.64 7.05 -11.59
N ALA A 137 11.87 8.12 -11.44
CA ALA A 137 10.50 8.14 -11.92
C ALA A 137 10.46 7.88 -13.44
N GLY A 138 9.59 6.98 -13.88
CA GLY A 138 9.51 6.59 -15.29
C GLY A 138 8.74 5.30 -15.53
N THR A 139 8.63 4.93 -16.81
CA THR A 139 7.97 3.70 -17.25
C THR A 139 8.99 2.59 -17.45
N TYR A 140 8.83 1.51 -16.69
CA TYR A 140 9.62 0.29 -16.76
C TYR A 140 8.76 -0.80 -17.37
N LEU A 141 8.92 -1.01 -18.68
CA LEU A 141 8.10 -1.91 -19.49
C LEU A 141 6.60 -1.55 -19.43
N LYS A 142 5.87 -2.17 -18.50
CA LYS A 142 4.42 -2.04 -18.33
C LYS A 142 3.98 -1.30 -17.09
N VAL A 143 4.92 -0.88 -16.26
CA VAL A 143 4.64 -0.23 -14.98
C VAL A 143 5.28 1.14 -14.97
N THR A 144 4.51 2.17 -14.64
CA THR A 144 5.05 3.52 -14.42
C THR A 144 5.14 3.78 -12.93
N VAL A 145 6.31 4.21 -12.47
CA VAL A 145 6.56 4.56 -11.08
C VAL A 145 6.82 6.05 -10.92
N ASP A 146 6.34 6.63 -9.82
CA ASP A 146 6.73 7.97 -9.41
C ASP A 146 8.07 7.97 -8.66
N ALA A 147 8.58 9.16 -8.31
CA ALA A 147 9.85 9.30 -7.56
C ALA A 147 9.79 8.71 -6.14
N LYS A 148 8.58 8.43 -5.64
CA LYS A 148 8.33 7.75 -4.37
C LYS A 148 8.25 6.23 -4.53
N GLY A 149 8.49 5.70 -5.74
CA GLY A 149 8.47 4.28 -6.05
C GLY A 149 7.08 3.67 -6.13
N ARG A 150 6.02 4.47 -6.12
CA ARG A 150 4.64 3.97 -6.21
C ARG A 150 4.29 3.70 -7.67
N VAL A 151 3.62 2.57 -7.91
CA VAL A 151 3.02 2.31 -9.23
C VAL A 151 1.87 3.29 -9.46
N THR A 152 2.00 4.12 -10.48
CA THR A 152 0.99 5.13 -10.86
C THR A 152 0.21 4.77 -12.12
N ALA A 153 0.75 3.85 -12.93
CA ALA A 153 0.04 3.27 -14.07
C ALA A 153 0.55 1.86 -14.37
N GLY A 154 -0.32 1.02 -14.91
CA GLY A 154 -0.03 -0.33 -15.39
C GLY A 154 -0.65 -0.58 -16.76
N SER A 155 -0.09 -1.50 -17.53
CA SER A 155 -0.65 -1.95 -18.80
C SER A 155 -0.52 -3.47 -18.91
N SER A 156 -1.47 -4.12 -19.58
CA SER A 156 -1.39 -5.57 -19.80
C SER A 156 -0.20 -5.91 -20.69
N MET A 157 0.44 -7.05 -20.39
CA MET A 157 1.46 -7.60 -21.28
C MET A 157 0.85 -7.98 -22.63
N THR A 158 1.60 -7.70 -23.69
CA THR A 158 1.31 -8.12 -25.05
C THR A 158 2.40 -9.08 -25.52
N SER A 159 2.15 -9.81 -26.60
CA SER A 159 3.18 -10.66 -27.22
C SER A 159 4.44 -9.87 -27.60
N GLY A 160 4.27 -8.61 -28.05
CA GLY A 160 5.38 -7.72 -28.41
C GLY A 160 6.36 -7.47 -27.28
N ASP A 161 5.90 -7.41 -26.02
CA ASP A 161 6.78 -7.20 -24.87
C ASP A 161 7.72 -8.38 -24.63
N VAL A 162 7.21 -9.59 -24.88
CA VAL A 162 7.97 -10.83 -24.74
C VAL A 162 8.99 -10.93 -25.87
N THR A 163 8.56 -10.72 -27.11
CA THR A 163 9.48 -10.83 -28.26
C THR A 163 10.55 -9.75 -28.25
N SER A 164 10.24 -8.52 -27.82
CA SER A 164 11.26 -7.47 -27.66
C SER A 164 12.27 -7.80 -26.57
N ALA A 165 11.83 -8.38 -25.44
CA ALA A 165 12.72 -8.79 -24.36
C ALA A 165 13.61 -9.99 -24.74
N LEU A 166 13.08 -10.92 -25.56
CA LEU A 166 13.81 -12.11 -26.01
C LEU A 166 14.72 -11.85 -27.22
N GLY A 167 14.42 -10.82 -28.02
CA GLY A 167 15.13 -10.52 -29.27
C GLY A 167 14.77 -11.44 -30.45
N TYR A 168 13.82 -12.37 -30.26
CA TYR A 168 13.28 -13.22 -31.31
C TYR A 168 11.82 -13.56 -31.01
N THR A 169 11.09 -14.02 -32.04
CA THR A 169 9.75 -14.60 -31.86
C THR A 169 9.90 -16.09 -31.60
N PRO A 170 9.61 -16.60 -30.38
CA PRO A 170 9.72 -18.03 -30.11
C PRO A 170 8.76 -18.79 -31.02
N ALA A 171 9.30 -19.75 -31.78
CA ALA A 171 8.49 -20.49 -32.73
C ALA A 171 7.60 -21.53 -32.02
N ASN A 172 8.02 -22.14 -30.91
CA ASN A 172 7.22 -23.03 -30.06
C ASN A 172 8.00 -23.44 -28.79
N LYS A 173 7.32 -23.92 -27.74
CA LYS A 173 7.99 -24.58 -26.61
C LYS A 173 8.28 -26.04 -26.98
N ALA A 174 9.30 -26.64 -26.35
CA ALA A 174 9.55 -28.09 -26.49
C ALA A 174 8.27 -28.89 -26.16
N GLY A 175 7.83 -29.72 -27.11
CA GLY A 175 6.61 -30.54 -26.99
C GLY A 175 5.37 -29.98 -27.70
N ASP A 176 5.42 -28.75 -28.22
CA ASP A 176 4.28 -28.14 -28.93
C ASP A 176 4.20 -28.59 -30.40
N SER A 177 2.98 -28.65 -30.93
CA SER A 177 2.68 -28.94 -32.33
C SER A 177 2.41 -27.65 -33.12
N PHE A 178 2.97 -27.55 -34.33
CA PHE A 178 2.54 -26.54 -35.30
C PHE A 178 1.33 -27.05 -36.07
N THR A 179 0.35 -26.17 -36.28
CA THR A 179 -0.79 -26.42 -37.18
C THR A 179 -0.72 -25.44 -38.35
N GLY A 180 -0.87 -25.95 -39.57
CA GLY A 180 -0.75 -25.16 -40.80
C GLY A 180 0.58 -25.35 -41.55
N SER A 181 0.83 -24.48 -42.54
CA SER A 181 2.02 -24.53 -43.38
C SER A 181 3.24 -23.95 -42.67
N ILE A 182 4.40 -24.60 -42.83
CA ILE A 182 5.69 -24.11 -42.34
C ILE A 182 6.54 -23.70 -43.54
N SER A 183 6.97 -22.44 -43.58
CA SER A 183 7.95 -21.93 -44.55
C SER A 183 9.22 -21.54 -43.80
N VAL A 184 10.37 -22.12 -44.18
CA VAL A 184 11.65 -21.93 -43.50
C VAL A 184 12.65 -21.31 -44.47
N SER A 185 13.12 -20.11 -44.14
CA SER A 185 14.27 -19.49 -44.82
C SER A 185 15.58 -20.06 -44.27
N GLY A 186 15.92 -21.29 -44.66
CA GLY A 186 17.13 -21.97 -44.21
C GLY A 186 17.04 -23.50 -44.30
N SER A 187 17.89 -24.17 -43.51
CA SER A 187 17.91 -25.63 -43.43
C SER A 187 16.95 -26.16 -42.39
N ILE A 188 16.29 -27.27 -42.68
CA ILE A 188 15.54 -28.06 -41.71
C ILE A 188 16.41 -29.25 -41.30
N THR A 189 16.79 -29.30 -40.02
CA THR A 189 17.53 -30.44 -39.43
C THR A 189 16.64 -31.12 -38.39
N ALA A 190 16.26 -32.37 -38.62
CA ALA A 190 15.48 -33.18 -37.70
C ALA A 190 16.35 -34.25 -37.04
N THR A 191 16.27 -34.38 -35.72
CA THR A 191 16.91 -35.48 -34.97
C THR A 191 16.12 -36.79 -35.05
N GLY A 192 14.85 -36.71 -35.49
CA GLY A 192 13.97 -37.84 -35.79
C GLY A 192 13.57 -37.89 -37.27
N ASN A 193 12.46 -38.57 -37.55
CA ASN A 193 11.97 -38.74 -38.92
C ASN A 193 11.19 -37.52 -39.44
N ILE A 194 11.28 -37.27 -40.74
CA ILE A 194 10.34 -36.41 -41.49
C ILE A 194 9.39 -37.34 -42.24
N THR A 195 8.09 -37.28 -41.91
CA THR A 195 7.08 -38.14 -42.51
C THR A 195 5.94 -37.32 -43.10
N ALA A 196 5.30 -37.85 -44.14
CA ALA A 196 4.07 -37.32 -44.72
C ALA A 196 2.99 -38.40 -44.64
N TYR A 197 1.73 -38.01 -44.47
CA TYR A 197 0.63 -38.98 -44.47
C TYR A 197 0.49 -39.64 -45.85
N SER A 198 0.45 -40.97 -45.84
CA SER A 198 0.37 -41.81 -47.04
C SER A 198 -0.73 -42.88 -46.92
N ASP A 199 -1.63 -42.73 -45.96
CA ASP A 199 -2.73 -43.66 -45.71
C ASP A 199 -3.67 -43.75 -46.92
N ALA A 200 -4.11 -44.95 -47.29
CA ALA A 200 -4.98 -45.17 -48.45
C ALA A 200 -6.32 -44.41 -48.33
N ARG A 201 -6.80 -44.15 -47.12
CA ARG A 201 -8.03 -43.38 -46.87
C ARG A 201 -7.90 -41.89 -47.19
N LEU A 202 -6.68 -41.40 -47.39
CA LEU A 202 -6.37 -40.03 -47.77
C LEU A 202 -6.07 -39.90 -49.27
N LYS A 203 -6.27 -40.97 -50.05
CA LYS A 203 -5.95 -41.03 -51.47
C LYS A 203 -7.18 -41.45 -52.29
N THR A 204 -7.32 -40.88 -53.46
CA THR A 204 -8.28 -41.27 -54.50
C THR A 204 -7.52 -41.37 -55.83
N ASP A 205 -8.15 -41.94 -56.86
CA ASP A 205 -7.58 -42.05 -58.22
C ASP A 205 -6.20 -42.73 -58.22
N ILE A 206 -6.12 -43.85 -57.50
CA ILE A 206 -4.88 -44.60 -57.29
C ILE A 206 -4.57 -45.44 -58.54
N GLU A 207 -3.55 -45.05 -59.28
CA GLU A 207 -3.04 -45.75 -60.45
C GLU A 207 -1.58 -46.16 -60.28
N THR A 208 -1.21 -47.31 -60.86
CA THR A 208 0.20 -47.72 -60.93
C THR A 208 0.95 -46.85 -61.94
N ILE A 209 2.16 -46.40 -61.58
CA ILE A 209 3.00 -45.58 -62.46
C ILE A 209 3.52 -46.46 -63.60
N THR A 210 3.11 -46.14 -64.83
CA THR A 210 3.53 -46.88 -66.03
C THR A 210 4.64 -46.15 -66.80
N GLY A 211 5.48 -46.93 -67.49
CA GLY A 211 6.61 -46.40 -68.27
C GLY A 211 7.64 -45.67 -67.41
N ALA A 212 7.78 -46.10 -66.16
CA ALA A 212 8.59 -45.42 -65.16
C ALA A 212 10.08 -45.45 -65.54
N LEU A 213 10.56 -46.56 -66.11
CA LEU A 213 11.95 -46.65 -66.58
C LEU A 213 12.26 -45.61 -67.66
N ASP A 214 11.35 -45.42 -68.63
CA ASP A 214 11.56 -44.42 -69.69
C ASP A 214 11.46 -42.99 -69.16
N ARG A 215 10.62 -42.73 -68.14
CA ARG A 215 10.59 -41.44 -67.44
C ARG A 215 11.94 -41.17 -66.76
N VAL A 216 12.45 -42.13 -65.97
CA VAL A 216 13.74 -42.00 -65.27
C VAL A 216 14.90 -41.80 -66.25
N ARG A 217 14.91 -42.50 -67.38
CA ARG A 217 15.94 -42.34 -68.43
C ARG A 217 15.99 -40.94 -69.06
N LYS A 218 14.91 -40.17 -68.97
CA LYS A 218 14.86 -38.78 -69.41
C LYS A 218 15.30 -37.78 -68.32
N LEU A 219 15.37 -38.21 -67.07
CA LEU A 219 15.83 -37.36 -65.97
C LEU A 219 17.34 -37.17 -66.04
N ARG A 220 17.79 -35.95 -65.76
CA ARG A 220 19.20 -35.59 -65.74
C ARG A 220 19.64 -35.26 -64.31
N GLY A 221 20.48 -36.13 -63.75
CA GLY A 221 21.22 -35.81 -62.52
C GLY A 221 22.30 -34.77 -62.82
N VAL A 222 22.36 -33.70 -62.02
CA VAL A 222 23.31 -32.61 -62.21
C VAL A 222 24.08 -32.33 -60.92
N THR A 223 25.34 -31.89 -61.06
CA THR A 223 26.01 -31.16 -59.98
C THR A 223 25.96 -29.68 -60.26
N PHE A 224 25.81 -28.86 -59.23
CA PHE A 224 25.66 -27.42 -59.37
C PHE A 224 26.33 -26.69 -58.22
N SER A 225 26.51 -25.39 -58.39
CA SER A 225 26.82 -24.47 -57.31
C SER A 225 25.64 -23.53 -57.12
N ARG A 226 25.16 -23.37 -55.90
CA ARG A 226 24.13 -22.38 -55.54
C ARG A 226 24.67 -20.98 -55.81
N ARG A 227 23.89 -20.13 -56.47
CA ARG A 227 24.32 -18.75 -56.82
C ARG A 227 24.42 -17.84 -55.60
N ASP A 228 23.56 -18.06 -54.61
CA ASP A 228 23.43 -17.25 -53.40
C ASP A 228 24.41 -17.66 -52.30
N THR A 229 24.69 -18.97 -52.15
CA THR A 229 25.60 -19.47 -51.10
C THR A 229 26.95 -19.93 -51.62
N GLY A 230 27.11 -20.15 -52.94
CA GLY A 230 28.31 -20.74 -53.54
C GLY A 230 28.47 -22.26 -53.29
N ASN A 231 27.63 -22.84 -52.44
CA ASN A 231 27.74 -24.25 -52.04
C ASN A 231 27.55 -25.20 -53.22
N ARG A 232 28.41 -26.22 -53.31
CA ARG A 232 28.29 -27.33 -54.24
C ARG A 232 27.19 -28.29 -53.81
N GLY A 233 26.42 -28.76 -54.77
CA GLY A 233 25.35 -29.73 -54.55
C GLY A 233 25.17 -30.68 -55.74
N VAL A 234 24.36 -31.71 -55.53
CA VAL A 234 23.89 -32.66 -56.54
C VAL A 234 22.38 -32.74 -56.47
N GLY A 235 21.71 -32.90 -57.60
CA GLY A 235 20.25 -32.99 -57.64
C GLY A 235 19.70 -32.99 -59.06
N LEU A 236 18.48 -32.48 -59.18
CA LEU A 236 17.73 -32.36 -60.43
C LEU A 236 17.44 -30.88 -60.73
N ILE A 237 17.18 -30.57 -62.00
CA ILE A 237 16.63 -29.27 -62.41
C ILE A 237 15.10 -29.36 -62.37
N ALA A 238 14.46 -28.54 -61.55
CA ALA A 238 13.01 -28.60 -61.33
C ALA A 238 12.20 -28.36 -62.61
N GLN A 239 12.68 -27.48 -63.50
CA GLN A 239 12.06 -27.20 -64.81
C GLN A 239 12.09 -28.43 -65.72
N GLU A 240 13.19 -29.18 -65.74
CA GLU A 240 13.32 -30.42 -66.53
C GLU A 240 12.43 -31.52 -65.94
N LEU A 241 12.38 -31.61 -64.60
CA LEU A 241 11.53 -32.58 -63.91
C LEU A 241 10.04 -32.32 -64.14
N ALA A 242 9.60 -31.06 -64.17
CA ALA A 242 8.20 -30.69 -64.36
C ALA A 242 7.62 -31.20 -65.69
N ALA A 243 8.45 -31.36 -66.73
CA ALA A 243 8.02 -31.90 -68.02
C ALA A 243 7.85 -33.44 -68.03
N ILE A 244 8.36 -34.14 -67.01
CA ILE A 244 8.43 -35.62 -66.97
C ILE A 244 7.62 -36.20 -65.80
N VAL A 245 7.75 -35.61 -64.61
CA VAL A 245 7.04 -35.97 -63.38
C VAL A 245 6.53 -34.69 -62.71
N PRO A 246 5.49 -34.04 -63.27
CA PRO A 246 4.97 -32.77 -62.75
C PRO A 246 4.51 -32.88 -61.29
N GLU A 247 4.07 -34.05 -60.83
CA GLU A 247 3.57 -34.31 -59.48
C GLU A 247 4.66 -34.20 -58.39
N ALA A 248 5.93 -34.21 -58.78
CA ALA A 248 7.07 -34.03 -57.88
C ALA A 248 7.60 -32.58 -57.85
N VAL A 249 6.94 -31.64 -58.54
CA VAL A 249 7.37 -30.24 -58.61
C VAL A 249 6.27 -29.32 -58.08
N THR A 250 6.66 -28.34 -57.28
CA THR A 250 5.77 -27.29 -56.77
C THR A 250 6.24 -25.94 -57.26
N THR A 251 5.30 -25.11 -57.70
CA THR A 251 5.54 -23.72 -58.10
C THR A 251 5.18 -22.79 -56.94
N HIS A 252 6.09 -21.92 -56.56
CA HIS A 252 5.91 -20.90 -55.52
C HIS A 252 5.33 -19.61 -56.13
N GLU A 253 4.79 -18.73 -55.27
CA GLU A 253 4.19 -17.45 -55.72
C GLU A 253 5.17 -16.54 -56.48
N ASP A 254 6.46 -16.63 -56.15
CA ASP A 254 7.55 -15.89 -56.81
C ASP A 254 8.00 -16.53 -58.13
N GLY A 255 7.37 -17.63 -58.55
CA GLY A 255 7.71 -18.37 -59.76
C GLY A 255 8.88 -19.33 -59.63
N LEU A 256 9.51 -19.44 -58.45
CA LEU A 256 10.51 -20.48 -58.21
C LEU A 256 9.86 -21.86 -58.17
N LEU A 257 10.61 -22.88 -58.58
CA LEU A 257 10.19 -24.26 -58.55
C LEU A 257 10.98 -25.03 -57.48
N SER A 258 10.29 -25.87 -56.70
CA SER A 258 10.92 -26.81 -55.78
C SER A 258 10.59 -28.25 -56.14
N VAL A 259 11.48 -29.18 -55.76
CA VAL A 259 11.31 -30.62 -56.01
C VAL A 259 10.96 -31.33 -54.70
N ALA A 260 9.85 -32.07 -54.71
CA ALA A 260 9.48 -33.01 -53.66
C ALA A 260 10.22 -34.34 -53.85
N TYR A 261 11.51 -34.37 -53.50
CA TYR A 261 12.38 -35.54 -53.72
C TYR A 261 11.82 -36.85 -53.14
N GLY A 262 11.12 -36.79 -52.00
CA GLY A 262 10.47 -37.96 -51.41
C GLY A 262 9.41 -38.60 -52.32
N ASN A 263 8.73 -37.80 -53.14
CA ASN A 263 7.69 -38.29 -54.06
C ASN A 263 8.28 -39.07 -55.25
N LEU A 264 9.56 -38.83 -55.60
CA LEU A 264 10.22 -39.54 -56.69
C LEU A 264 10.44 -41.02 -56.38
N VAL A 265 10.42 -41.42 -55.10
CA VAL A 265 10.63 -42.81 -54.69
C VAL A 265 9.62 -43.75 -55.37
N GLY A 266 8.36 -43.35 -55.53
CA GLY A 266 7.36 -44.15 -56.24
C GLY A 266 7.73 -44.41 -57.70
N VAL A 267 8.21 -43.37 -58.41
CA VAL A 267 8.67 -43.49 -59.80
C VAL A 267 9.90 -44.39 -59.89
N LEU A 268 10.85 -44.24 -58.96
CA LEU A 268 12.07 -45.05 -58.92
C LEU A 268 11.76 -46.53 -58.66
N ILE A 269 10.79 -46.84 -57.78
CA ILE A 269 10.36 -48.22 -57.51
C ILE A 269 9.83 -48.89 -58.77
N GLU A 270 8.90 -48.25 -59.49
CA GLU A 270 8.33 -48.82 -60.71
C GLU A 270 9.38 -48.88 -61.84
N ALA A 271 10.33 -47.93 -61.90
CA ALA A 271 11.41 -47.99 -62.88
C ALA A 271 12.34 -49.19 -62.68
N VAL A 272 12.60 -49.57 -61.42
CA VAL A 272 13.38 -50.78 -61.11
C VAL A 272 12.62 -52.05 -61.50
N LYS A 273 11.30 -52.08 -61.28
CA LYS A 273 10.45 -53.20 -61.72
C LYS A 273 10.41 -53.33 -63.24
N ASP A 274 10.18 -52.23 -63.95
CA ASP A 274 10.23 -52.18 -65.42
C ASP A 274 11.59 -52.69 -65.97
N LEU A 275 12.68 -52.33 -65.29
CA LEU A 275 14.02 -52.78 -65.65
C LEU A 275 14.19 -54.28 -65.41
N ALA A 276 13.75 -54.78 -64.25
CA ALA A 276 13.79 -56.21 -63.93
C ALA A 276 13.01 -57.04 -64.95
N ASP A 277 11.78 -56.63 -65.26
CA ASP A 277 10.95 -57.30 -66.27
C ASP A 277 11.63 -57.33 -67.65
N LYS A 278 12.39 -56.27 -67.99
CA LYS A 278 13.16 -56.23 -69.24
C LYS A 278 14.34 -57.19 -69.22
N VAL A 279 15.03 -57.31 -68.09
CA VAL A 279 16.13 -58.28 -67.91
C VAL A 279 15.60 -59.70 -68.02
N ASP A 280 14.52 -60.04 -67.30
CA ASP A 280 13.90 -61.38 -67.33
C ASP A 280 13.49 -61.78 -68.76
N ARG A 281 12.92 -60.84 -69.52
CA ARG A 281 12.57 -61.05 -70.94
C ARG A 281 13.79 -61.27 -71.84
N LEU A 282 14.94 -60.69 -71.52
CA LEU A 282 16.18 -60.87 -72.28
C LEU A 282 16.84 -62.20 -71.94
N GLU A 283 16.85 -62.58 -70.66
CA GLU A 283 17.40 -63.86 -70.20
C GLU A 283 16.58 -65.05 -70.69
N ALA A 284 15.24 -64.95 -70.74
CA ALA A 284 14.39 -65.99 -71.31
C ALA A 284 14.56 -66.21 -72.83
N ARG A 285 15.32 -65.33 -73.51
CA ARG A 285 15.65 -65.44 -74.94
C ARG A 285 17.07 -65.96 -75.18
N ALA A 286 17.87 -66.14 -74.12
CA ALA A 286 19.22 -66.69 -74.16
C ALA A 286 19.21 -68.20 -73.86
#